data_AF-A0A842SX38-F1
#
_entry.id   AF-A0A842SX38-F1
#
_cell.length_a   1.000
_cell.length_b   1.000
_cell.length_c   1.000
_cell.angle_alpha   90.00
_cell.angle_beta   90.00
_cell.angle_gamma   90.00
#
_symmetry.space_group_name_H-M   'P 1'
#
loop_
_entity.id
_entity.type
_entity.pdbx_description
1 polymer ?
#
loop_
_entity_poly.entity_id
_entity_poly.type
_entity_poly.pdbx_seq_one_letter_code
_entity_poly.pdbx_strand_id
1 'polypeptide(L)' 'MNEEQGEEQPAESRPMWDAVCSKCGQPCQVPFKPAEGRPVYCRNCYKRRF' A
#
# COMPACT_ATOMS: atom_id res chain seq x y z
N MET A 1 6.50 5.08 41.02
CA MET A 1 7.00 5.25 39.65
C MET A 1 7.62 3.94 39.22
N ASN A 2 6.86 3.12 38.52
CA ASN A 2 7.40 2.23 37.50
C ASN A 2 6.30 2.17 36.44
N GLU A 3 6.55 2.97 35.40
CA GLU A 3 5.88 2.90 34.12
C GLU A 3 5.96 1.47 33.59
N GLU A 4 4.84 0.90 33.17
CA GLU A 4 4.77 -0.14 32.14
C GLU A 4 3.31 -0.20 31.68
N GLN A 5 2.82 0.95 31.21
CA GLN A 5 1.57 1.06 30.47
C GLN A 5 1.92 0.99 28.98
N GLY A 6 1.30 0.06 28.27
CA GLY A 6 1.22 0.12 26.81
C GLY A 6 1.51 -1.22 26.16
N GLU A 7 0.48 -2.07 26.08
CA GLU A 7 0.41 -3.05 25.00
C GLU A 7 0.41 -2.29 23.67
N GLU A 8 1.61 -2.05 23.13
CA GLU A 8 1.82 -1.60 21.77
C GLU A 8 1.40 -2.73 20.83
N GLN A 9 0.10 -2.78 20.54
CA GLN A 9 -0.43 -3.58 19.45
C GLN A 9 0.39 -3.19 18.21
N PRO A 10 1.19 -4.11 17.61
CA PRO A 10 1.94 -3.78 16.43
C PRO A 10 0.92 -3.39 15.38
N ALA A 11 0.87 -2.11 15.04
CA ALA A 11 -0.06 -1.54 14.09
C ALA A 11 0.08 -2.35 12.80
N GLU A 12 -0.84 -3.30 12.64
CA GLU A 12 -1.07 -4.20 11.52
C GLU A 12 -0.36 -3.70 10.26
N SER A 13 0.87 -4.17 10.07
CA SER A 13 1.76 -3.74 9.01
C SER A 13 1.15 -4.22 7.70
N ARG A 14 0.27 -3.41 7.12
CA ARG A 14 -0.43 -3.73 5.88
C ARG A 14 0.64 -4.11 4.85
N PRO A 15 0.65 -5.34 4.33
CA PRO A 15 1.68 -5.75 3.39
C PRO A 15 1.61 -4.86 2.16
N MET A 16 2.73 -4.18 1.87
CA MET A 16 2.92 -3.41 0.66
C MET A 16 3.46 -4.34 -0.42
N TRP A 17 2.87 -4.28 -1.61
CA TRP A 17 3.24 -5.09 -2.75
C TRP A 17 3.86 -4.20 -3.82
N ASP A 18 5.01 -4.60 -4.35
CA ASP A 18 5.61 -3.94 -5.51
C ASP A 18 4.78 -4.24 -6.77
N ALA A 19 4.40 -3.17 -7.46
CA ALA A 19 3.61 -3.26 -8.67
C ALA A 19 3.95 -2.13 -9.65
N VAL A 20 3.70 -2.36 -10.92
CA VAL A 20 3.92 -1.36 -11.98
C VAL A 20 2.60 -0.70 -12.35
N CYS A 21 2.56 0.64 -12.33
CA CYS A 21 1.36 1.37 -12.69
C CYS A 21 1.00 1.15 -14.16
N SER A 22 -0.16 0.57 -14.45
CA SER A 22 -0.64 0.33 -15.82
C SER A 22 -0.95 1.62 -16.60
N LYS A 23 -0.98 2.78 -15.95
CA LYS A 23 -1.25 4.09 -16.60
C LYS A 23 0.03 4.86 -16.96
N CYS A 24 1.04 4.86 -16.09
CA CYS A 24 2.29 5.61 -16.30
C CYS A 24 3.54 4.74 -16.41
N GLY A 25 3.44 3.43 -16.16
CA GLY A 25 4.56 2.50 -16.23
C GLY A 25 5.57 2.60 -15.09
N GLN A 26 5.32 3.42 -14.08
CA GLN A 26 6.25 3.62 -12.96
C GLN A 26 6.08 2.53 -11.88
N PRO A 27 7.18 2.07 -11.25
CA PRO A 27 7.11 1.16 -10.11
C PRO A 27 6.52 1.88 -8.90
N CYS A 28 5.63 1.21 -8.18
CA CYS A 28 4.97 1.74 -7.00
C CYS A 28 4.59 0.64 -6.02
N GLN A 29 4.50 1.00 -4.74
CA GLN A 29 4.03 0.10 -3.71
C GLN A 29 2.53 0.30 -3.46
N VAL A 30 1.79 -0.80 -3.46
CA VAL A 30 0.34 -0.81 -3.28
C VAL A 30 -0.07 -1.72 -2.13
N PRO A 31 -1.12 -1.36 -1.36
CA PRO A 31 -1.58 -2.17 -0.22
C PRO A 31 -2.44 -3.38 -0.65
N PHE A 32 -2.40 -3.74 -1.94
CA PHE A 32 -3.19 -4.83 -2.52
C PHE A 32 -2.30 -5.68 -3.43
N LYS A 33 -2.58 -6.97 -3.48
CA LYS A 33 -1.86 -7.89 -4.37
C LYS A 33 -2.14 -7.54 -5.83
N PRO A 34 -1.11 -7.24 -6.66
CA PRO A 34 -1.30 -7.11 -8.10
C PRO A 34 -1.81 -8.45 -8.64
N ALA A 35 -2.97 -8.42 -9.31
CA ALA A 35 -3.60 -9.61 -9.87
C ALA A 35 -3.51 -9.56 -11.41
N GLU A 36 -3.19 -10.70 -12.02
CA GLU A 36 -3.17 -10.84 -13.47
C GLU A 36 -4.61 -10.66 -13.99
N GLY A 37 -4.85 -9.57 -14.71
CA GLY A 37 -6.19 -9.17 -15.18
C GLY A 37 -6.77 -7.91 -14.52
N ARG A 38 -6.17 -7.36 -13.45
CA ARG A 38 -6.62 -6.09 -12.85
C ARG A 38 -5.53 -5.01 -12.97
N PRO A 39 -5.83 -3.86 -13.61
CA PRO A 39 -4.82 -2.83 -13.80
C PRO A 39 -4.46 -2.17 -12.46
N VAL A 40 -3.17 -2.11 -12.18
CA VAL A 40 -2.63 -1.47 -10.97
C VAL A 40 -2.45 0.01 -11.27
N TYR A 41 -2.89 0.87 -10.36
CA TYR A 41 -2.66 2.31 -10.47
C TYR A 41 -1.92 2.83 -9.25
N CYS A 42 -0.87 3.61 -9.48
CA CYS A 42 -0.19 4.32 -8.40
C CYS A 42 -1.13 5.35 -7.77
N ARG A 43 -0.85 5.74 -6.52
CA ARG A 43 -1.67 6.70 -5.76
C ARG A 43 -1.96 8.00 -6.53
N ASN A 44 -0.98 8.48 -7.29
CA ASN A 44 -1.13 9.68 -8.12
C ASN A 44 -2.11 9.46 -9.29
N CYS A 45 -1.95 8.38 -10.05
CA CYS A 45 -2.85 8.03 -11.16
C CYS A 45 -4.27 7.71 -10.68
N TYR A 46 -4.39 7.06 -9.53
CA TYR A 46 -5.67 6.77 -8.89
C TYR A 46 -6.38 8.08 -8.50
N LYS A 47 -5.70 8.99 -7.80
CA LYS A 47 -6.23 10.31 -7.38
C LYS A 47 -6.53 11.26 -8.55
N ARG A 48 -6.00 11.01 -9.75
CA ARG A 48 -6.25 11.83 -10.94
C ARG A 48 -7.39 11.28 -11.80
N ARG A 49 -7.78 10.02 -11.59
CA ARG A 49 -8.84 9.34 -12.35
C ARG A 49 -10.21 9.41 -11.65
N PHE A 50 -10.19 9.48 -10.32
CA PHE A 50 -11.34 9.67 -9.45
C PHE A 50 -11.19 11.01 -8.73
#